data_AF-A0A1B0DH09-F1
#
_entry.id   AF-A0A1B0DH09-F1
#
_cell.length_a   1.000
_cell.length_b   1.000
_cell.length_c   1.000
_cell.angle_alpha   90.00
_cell.angle_beta   90.00
_cell.angle_gamma   90.00
#
_symmetry.space_group_name_H-M   'P 1'
#
loop_
_entity.id
_entity.type
_entity.pdbx_description
1 polymer ?
#
loop_
_entity_poly.entity_id
_entity_poly.type
_entity_poly.pdbx_seq_one_letter_code
_entity_poly.pdbx_strand_id
1 'polypeptide(L)'
;MANILDLLSLDNPVFRHMALWSGVLLVKMLLMSGFTAFFRIKNKAFSSPEDLIFGGKKPKYDDPSVERVRRAHRNDLENVIPLIFASFFYTLTNPTPFLAINLFRVAALSRIAHTAVYAFGPVPQPTRALAFGVPFVITLYMSVQLKYIFSVENELFRTYAFWSVLLIIKMFAMVVITGYLRRKTGTMSNPEDISVAPPGSKIKFDDPDVERARRAHRNDLENIYPYILLGFGYLLTDPTPWVAALVFRVGAIARIAHTIVYTVYVIPQPARAIAFGVCSIISYYMASQIILSYVFWSTVLIMKTLAMAFLTGRQRFKNKVFANPEDAGKYKAKVKFDDPDVERVRRAHRNDLENVFPFILVAFFYVLTNPEAALAINLFRAAAVARIVHTLVYAVFVVPQPARGLAFFVCLGSTLYMAFKTLVAHLNDMENIFLFIILGFIYIVTNPSQWLAMMLIKAFAITRILHTLVYAFAPVPQPTRVILFLMGVAVNAYMGLSVIRAFL
;
A
#
# COMPACT_ATOMS: atom_id res chain seq x y z
N MET A 1 -15.03 -25.43 9.12
CA MET A 1 -14.40 -24.56 8.10
C MET A 1 -13.40 -23.65 8.81
N ALA A 2 -12.27 -23.29 8.20
CA ALA A 2 -11.22 -22.53 8.88
C ALA A 2 -11.51 -21.02 8.84
N ASN A 3 -11.35 -20.33 9.97
CA ASN A 3 -11.43 -18.87 10.04
C ASN A 3 -10.22 -18.25 9.31
N ILE A 4 -10.43 -17.17 8.56
CA ILE A 4 -9.37 -16.45 7.85
C ILE A 4 -8.26 -15.99 8.81
N LEU A 5 -8.62 -15.58 10.03
CA LEU A 5 -7.64 -15.16 11.04
C LEU A 5 -6.74 -16.32 11.49
N ASP A 6 -7.30 -17.52 11.65
CA ASP A 6 -6.53 -18.73 11.99
C ASP A 6 -5.59 -19.12 10.84
N LEU A 7 -6.05 -18.97 9.60
CA LEU A 7 -5.24 -19.22 8.41
C LEU A 7 -4.09 -18.21 8.26
N LEU A 8 -4.24 -16.99 8.78
CA LEU A 8 -3.25 -15.92 8.78
C LEU A 8 -2.47 -15.82 10.12
N SER A 9 -2.57 -16.82 10.99
CA SER A 9 -1.77 -16.92 12.21
C SER A 9 -0.41 -17.57 11.94
N LEU A 10 0.61 -17.21 12.73
CA LEU A 10 1.91 -17.89 12.71
C LEU A 10 1.85 -19.32 13.27
N ASP A 11 0.77 -19.67 13.95
CA ASP A 11 0.49 -21.06 14.36
C ASP A 11 0.20 -21.96 13.15
N ASN A 12 -0.30 -21.37 12.05
CA ASN A 12 -0.47 -22.08 10.81
C ASN A 12 0.90 -22.30 10.12
N PRO A 13 1.37 -23.55 9.98
CA PRO A 13 2.68 -23.82 9.40
C PRO A 13 2.79 -23.38 7.94
N VAL A 14 1.68 -23.32 7.20
CA VAL A 14 1.66 -22.84 5.81
C VAL A 14 1.92 -21.34 5.78
N PHE A 15 1.15 -20.57 6.54
CA PHE A 15 1.30 -19.11 6.59
C PHE A 15 2.66 -18.69 7.14
N ARG A 16 3.14 -19.38 8.19
CA ARG A 16 4.48 -19.16 8.76
C ARG A 16 5.59 -19.26 7.70
N HIS A 17 5.57 -20.31 6.87
CA HIS A 17 6.57 -20.47 5.81
C HIS A 17 6.36 -19.49 4.65
N MET A 18 5.11 -19.15 4.32
CA MET A 18 4.81 -18.12 3.33
C MET A 18 5.39 -16.77 3.75
N ALA A 19 5.18 -16.38 5.01
CA ALA A 19 5.72 -15.18 5.63
C ALA A 19 7.25 -15.15 5.61
N LEU A 20 7.91 -16.25 6.02
CA LEU A 20 9.36 -16.39 5.99
C LEU A 20 9.93 -16.17 4.57
N TRP A 21 9.47 -16.94 3.58
CA TRP A 21 10.01 -16.87 2.23
C TRP A 21 9.68 -15.55 1.52
N SER A 22 8.52 -14.96 1.82
CA SER A 22 8.20 -13.59 1.38
C SER A 22 9.17 -12.58 1.98
N GLY A 23 9.45 -12.65 3.29
CA GLY A 23 10.46 -11.82 3.95
C GLY A 23 11.84 -11.93 3.30
N VAL A 24 12.31 -13.16 3.05
CA VAL A 24 13.59 -13.42 2.35
C VAL A 24 13.62 -12.77 0.96
N LEU A 25 12.57 -12.97 0.16
CA LEU A 25 12.50 -12.43 -1.20
C LEU A 25 12.41 -10.89 -1.23
N LEU A 26 11.68 -10.29 -0.29
CA LEU A 26 11.58 -8.83 -0.15
C LEU A 26 12.93 -8.23 0.25
N VAL A 27 13.65 -8.84 1.21
CA VAL A 27 15.03 -8.43 1.54
C VAL A 27 15.94 -8.56 0.33
N LYS A 28 15.85 -9.66 -0.41
CA LYS A 28 16.62 -9.86 -1.65
C LYS A 28 16.33 -8.77 -2.69
N MET A 29 15.07 -8.34 -2.85
CA MET A 29 14.71 -7.22 -3.73
C MET A 29 15.34 -5.91 -3.27
N LEU A 30 15.32 -5.62 -1.96
CA LEU A 30 15.99 -4.44 -1.41
C LEU A 30 17.49 -4.43 -1.73
N LEU A 31 18.15 -5.58 -1.63
CA LEU A 31 19.56 -5.71 -1.97
C LEU A 31 19.84 -5.36 -3.44
N MET A 32 18.91 -5.64 -4.37
CA MET A 32 19.08 -5.29 -5.79
C MET A 32 19.15 -3.79 -6.03
N SER A 33 18.43 -3.00 -5.25
CA SER A 33 18.55 -1.53 -5.29
C SER A 33 19.97 -1.10 -4.85
N GLY A 34 20.50 -1.71 -3.79
CA GLY A 34 21.87 -1.49 -3.31
C GLY A 34 22.94 -1.90 -4.31
N PHE A 35 22.80 -3.07 -4.95
CA PHE A 35 23.71 -3.51 -6.00
C PHE A 35 23.70 -2.59 -7.22
N THR A 36 22.53 -2.05 -7.58
CA THR A 36 22.44 -1.08 -8.68
C THR A 36 23.26 0.17 -8.34
N ALA A 37 23.10 0.72 -7.15
CA ALA A 37 23.88 1.86 -6.68
C ALA A 37 25.39 1.55 -6.64
N PHE A 38 25.77 0.38 -6.11
CA PHE A 38 27.15 -0.09 -6.07
C PHE A 38 27.81 -0.10 -7.45
N PHE A 39 27.16 -0.70 -8.46
CA PHE A 39 27.72 -0.73 -9.82
C PHE A 39 27.74 0.64 -10.49
N ARG A 40 26.79 1.53 -10.19
CA ARG A 40 26.84 2.92 -10.69
C ARG A 40 28.07 3.66 -10.16
N ILE A 41 28.36 3.53 -8.87
CA ILE A 41 29.53 4.15 -8.23
C ILE A 41 30.82 3.50 -8.76
N LYS A 42 30.91 2.17 -8.73
CA LYS A 42 32.09 1.40 -9.18
C LYS A 42 32.46 1.72 -10.64
N ASN A 43 31.46 1.76 -11.52
CA ASN A 43 31.67 1.95 -12.96
C ASN A 43 31.60 3.44 -13.39
N LYS A 44 31.38 4.36 -12.44
CA LYS A 44 31.17 5.80 -12.71
C LYS A 44 30.08 6.05 -13.76
N ALA A 45 29.02 5.23 -13.71
CA ALA A 45 27.95 5.16 -14.71
C ALA A 45 26.64 5.74 -14.13
N PHE A 46 26.54 7.06 -14.14
CA PHE A 46 25.41 7.79 -13.58
C PHE A 46 24.42 8.21 -14.67
N SER A 47 23.12 8.06 -14.41
CA SER A 47 22.06 8.47 -15.36
C SER A 47 21.72 9.95 -15.25
N SER A 48 21.98 10.57 -14.11
CA SER A 48 21.58 11.95 -13.84
C SER A 48 22.80 12.88 -13.88
N PRO A 49 22.71 14.05 -14.52
CA PRO A 49 23.83 15.00 -14.60
C PRO A 49 24.39 15.42 -13.23
N GLU A 50 23.52 15.57 -12.23
CA GLU A 50 23.90 15.95 -10.87
C GLU A 50 24.75 14.90 -10.14
N ASP A 51 24.65 13.64 -10.54
CA ASP A 51 25.38 12.51 -9.93
C ASP A 51 26.80 12.39 -10.50
N LEU A 52 27.12 13.13 -11.57
CA LEU A 52 28.43 13.12 -12.22
C LEU A 52 29.55 13.66 -11.31
N ILE A 53 29.20 14.42 -10.26
CA ILE A 53 30.15 14.89 -9.24
C ILE A 53 30.92 13.73 -8.57
N PHE A 54 30.38 12.51 -8.58
CA PHE A 54 31.05 11.30 -8.07
C PHE A 54 31.99 10.64 -9.08
N GLY A 55 32.42 11.37 -10.11
CA GLY A 55 33.49 10.96 -11.02
C GLY A 55 33.03 10.55 -12.42
N GLY A 56 31.83 10.92 -12.85
CA GLY A 56 31.33 10.72 -14.22
C GLY A 56 31.57 11.96 -15.10
N LYS A 57 31.86 11.76 -16.40
CA LYS A 57 32.03 12.88 -17.36
C LYS A 57 30.73 13.30 -18.02
N LYS A 58 29.84 12.34 -18.28
CA LYS A 58 28.55 12.54 -18.94
C LYS A 58 27.55 11.48 -18.47
N PRO A 59 26.23 11.74 -18.57
CA PRO A 59 25.22 10.74 -18.25
C PRO A 59 25.41 9.49 -19.11
N LYS A 60 25.45 8.32 -18.46
CA LYS A 60 25.61 7.01 -19.08
C LYS A 60 24.43 6.11 -18.66
N TYR A 61 23.66 5.67 -19.65
CA TYR A 61 22.43 4.90 -19.45
C TYR A 61 22.56 3.42 -19.80
N ASP A 62 23.63 3.04 -20.47
CA ASP A 62 23.82 1.76 -21.15
C ASP A 62 24.94 0.91 -20.54
N ASP A 63 25.37 1.22 -19.31
CA ASP A 63 26.39 0.43 -18.65
C ASP A 63 25.94 -1.03 -18.45
N PRO A 64 26.66 -2.03 -19.00
CA PRO A 64 26.18 -3.41 -19.01
C PRO A 64 25.94 -3.99 -17.62
N SER A 65 26.77 -3.65 -16.63
CA SER A 65 26.63 -4.18 -15.27
C SER A 65 25.43 -3.56 -14.56
N VAL A 66 25.28 -2.24 -14.67
CA VAL A 66 24.14 -1.51 -14.09
C VAL A 66 22.83 -2.00 -14.71
N GLU A 67 22.75 -2.08 -16.03
CA GLU A 67 21.52 -2.51 -16.71
C GLU A 67 21.18 -3.97 -16.44
N ARG A 68 22.18 -4.84 -16.24
CA ARG A 68 21.93 -6.23 -15.86
C ARG A 68 21.29 -6.35 -14.47
N VAL A 69 21.80 -5.62 -13.48
CA VAL A 69 21.21 -5.59 -12.13
C VAL A 69 19.82 -4.95 -12.15
N ARG A 70 19.62 -3.85 -12.89
CA ARG A 70 18.31 -3.21 -13.04
C ARG A 70 17.27 -4.13 -13.69
N ARG A 71 17.66 -4.89 -14.71
CA ARG A 71 16.78 -5.89 -15.36
C ARG A 71 16.44 -7.03 -14.41
N ALA A 72 17.40 -7.51 -13.62
CA ALA A 72 17.12 -8.49 -12.57
C ALA A 72 16.12 -7.94 -11.55
N HIS A 73 16.33 -6.72 -11.06
CA HIS A 73 15.42 -6.07 -10.10
C HIS A 73 14.00 -5.88 -10.68
N ARG A 74 13.90 -5.40 -11.93
CA ARG A 74 12.61 -5.27 -12.62
C ARG A 74 11.94 -6.64 -12.79
N ASN A 75 12.69 -7.67 -13.13
CA ASN A 75 12.16 -9.01 -13.22
C ASN A 75 11.64 -9.51 -11.86
N ASP A 76 12.24 -9.10 -10.74
CA ASP A 76 11.66 -9.39 -9.42
C ASP A 76 10.35 -8.64 -9.18
N LEU A 77 10.26 -7.36 -9.53
CA LEU A 77 8.99 -6.61 -9.44
C LEU A 77 7.88 -7.28 -10.26
N GLU A 78 8.23 -7.86 -11.40
CA GLU A 78 7.32 -8.57 -12.30
C GLU A 78 6.95 -10.00 -11.83
N ASN A 79 7.72 -10.64 -10.94
CA ASN A 79 7.54 -12.07 -10.62
C ASN A 79 7.49 -12.40 -9.13
N VAL A 80 8.26 -11.71 -8.29
CA VAL A 80 8.25 -11.91 -6.83
C VAL A 80 6.97 -11.36 -6.22
N ILE A 81 6.53 -10.16 -6.62
CA ILE A 81 5.29 -9.57 -6.07
C ILE A 81 4.06 -10.43 -6.42
N PRO A 82 3.85 -10.89 -7.67
CA PRO A 82 2.75 -11.80 -7.98
C PRO A 82 2.88 -13.16 -7.29
N LEU A 83 4.10 -13.69 -7.12
CA LEU A 83 4.35 -14.91 -6.35
C LEU A 83 3.89 -14.75 -4.89
N ILE A 84 4.20 -13.62 -4.24
CA ILE A 84 3.77 -13.35 -2.87
C ILE A 84 2.24 -13.29 -2.79
N PHE A 85 1.58 -12.57 -3.70
CA PHE A 85 0.11 -12.52 -3.71
C PHE A 85 -0.52 -13.90 -3.97
N ALA A 86 -0.02 -14.66 -4.95
CA ALA A 86 -0.51 -16.02 -5.22
C ALA A 86 -0.28 -16.95 -4.02
N SER A 87 0.85 -16.83 -3.33
CA SER A 87 1.15 -17.59 -2.11
C SER A 87 0.23 -17.23 -0.95
N PHE A 88 -0.09 -15.94 -0.80
CA PHE A 88 -1.07 -15.45 0.16
C PHE A 88 -2.45 -16.05 -0.11
N PHE A 89 -2.97 -15.92 -1.32
CA PHE A 89 -4.28 -16.49 -1.67
C PHE A 89 -4.29 -18.02 -1.57
N TYR A 90 -3.21 -18.70 -1.96
CA TYR A 90 -3.10 -20.15 -1.84
C TYR A 90 -3.07 -20.62 -0.38
N THR A 91 -2.47 -19.85 0.54
CA THR A 91 -2.53 -20.16 1.98
C THR A 91 -3.96 -20.18 2.50
N LEU A 92 -4.80 -19.30 1.97
CA LEU A 92 -6.21 -19.17 2.36
C LEU A 92 -7.10 -20.30 1.84
N THR A 93 -6.60 -21.19 0.97
CA THR A 93 -7.33 -22.41 0.57
C THR A 93 -7.10 -23.57 1.53
N ASN A 94 -6.38 -23.33 2.64
CA ASN A 94 -5.96 -24.34 3.61
C ASN A 94 -5.30 -25.58 2.96
N PRO A 95 -4.23 -25.37 2.16
CA PRO A 95 -3.60 -26.45 1.42
C PRO A 95 -2.83 -27.41 2.34
N THR A 96 -2.54 -28.61 1.85
CA THR A 96 -1.69 -29.56 2.57
C THR A 96 -0.33 -28.92 2.92
N PRO A 97 0.07 -28.89 4.20
CA PRO A 97 1.27 -28.17 4.63
C PRO A 97 2.55 -28.56 3.89
N PHE A 98 2.77 -29.86 3.70
CA PHE A 98 3.94 -30.38 3.00
C PHE A 98 4.09 -29.79 1.59
N LEU A 99 3.00 -29.79 0.81
CA LEU A 99 3.01 -29.30 -0.55
C LEU A 99 3.21 -27.78 -0.58
N ALA A 100 2.45 -27.04 0.22
CA ALA A 100 2.51 -25.58 0.22
C ALA A 100 3.88 -25.04 0.65
N ILE A 101 4.45 -25.60 1.72
CA ILE A 101 5.77 -25.22 2.23
C ILE A 101 6.85 -25.44 1.16
N ASN A 102 6.81 -26.59 0.47
CA ASN A 102 7.78 -26.90 -0.56
C ASN A 102 7.60 -26.04 -1.81
N LEU A 103 6.37 -25.70 -2.21
CA LEU A 103 6.12 -24.77 -3.31
C LEU A 103 6.72 -23.38 -3.03
N PHE A 104 6.48 -22.82 -1.84
CA PHE A 104 7.04 -21.52 -1.46
C PHE A 104 8.57 -21.56 -1.42
N ARG A 105 9.14 -22.61 -0.80
CA ARG A 105 10.59 -22.81 -0.69
C ARG A 105 11.26 -22.92 -2.05
N VAL A 106 10.78 -23.81 -2.92
CA VAL A 106 11.37 -24.04 -4.24
C VAL A 106 11.22 -22.80 -5.12
N ALA A 107 10.07 -22.14 -5.11
CA ALA A 107 9.88 -20.89 -5.85
C ALA A 107 10.86 -19.81 -5.37
N ALA A 108 11.00 -19.62 -4.05
CA ALA A 108 11.89 -18.61 -3.50
C ALA A 108 13.36 -18.90 -3.82
N LEU A 109 13.82 -20.13 -3.60
CA LEU A 109 15.19 -20.55 -3.94
C LEU A 109 15.48 -20.39 -5.44
N SER A 110 14.52 -20.76 -6.30
CA SER A 110 14.66 -20.59 -7.73
C SER A 110 14.74 -19.11 -8.16
N ARG A 111 14.00 -18.21 -7.51
CA ARG A 111 14.10 -16.75 -7.73
C ARG A 111 15.43 -16.17 -7.27
N ILE A 112 15.98 -16.65 -6.15
CA ILE A 112 17.31 -16.27 -5.69
C ILE A 112 18.36 -16.75 -6.69
N ALA A 113 18.29 -18.02 -7.11
CA ALA A 113 19.17 -18.58 -8.13
C ALA A 113 19.08 -17.82 -9.46
N HIS A 114 17.87 -17.53 -9.95
CA HIS A 114 17.63 -16.72 -11.15
C HIS A 114 18.35 -15.37 -11.05
N THR A 115 18.23 -14.68 -9.91
CA THR A 115 18.93 -13.41 -9.68
C THR A 115 20.43 -13.58 -9.74
N ALA A 116 20.98 -14.62 -9.09
CA ALA A 116 22.41 -14.89 -9.08
C ALA A 116 22.97 -15.12 -10.50
N VAL A 117 22.32 -15.98 -11.28
CA VAL A 117 22.74 -16.30 -12.66
C VAL A 117 22.43 -15.20 -13.66
N TYR A 118 21.47 -14.32 -13.37
CA TYR A 118 21.14 -13.21 -14.26
C TYR A 118 22.03 -11.99 -13.99
N ALA A 119 22.26 -11.64 -12.71
CA ALA A 119 22.92 -10.41 -12.32
C ALA A 119 24.45 -10.55 -12.17
N PHE A 120 24.94 -11.64 -11.56
CA PHE A 120 26.33 -11.75 -11.11
C PHE A 120 27.15 -12.76 -11.91
N GLY A 121 26.55 -13.90 -12.28
CA GLY A 121 27.19 -14.94 -13.07
C GLY A 121 26.36 -15.27 -14.31
N PRO A 122 26.39 -14.45 -15.38
CA PRO A 122 25.59 -14.66 -16.58
C PRO A 122 25.84 -16.04 -17.19
N VAL A 123 24.90 -16.96 -16.99
CA VAL A 123 24.91 -18.26 -17.65
C VAL A 123 24.09 -18.16 -18.95
N PRO A 124 24.55 -18.75 -20.07
CA PRO A 124 23.74 -18.84 -21.28
C PRO A 124 22.41 -19.57 -21.00
N GLN A 125 21.43 -19.38 -21.90
CA GLN A 125 20.24 -20.23 -21.90
C GLN A 125 20.64 -21.70 -22.08
N PRO A 126 19.93 -22.67 -21.48
CA PRO A 126 18.57 -22.57 -20.92
C PRO A 126 18.49 -22.26 -19.41
N THR A 127 19.60 -22.17 -18.68
CA THR A 127 19.61 -22.10 -17.21
C THR A 127 18.76 -20.96 -16.65
N ARG A 128 18.81 -19.78 -17.28
CA ARG A 128 17.98 -18.62 -16.90
C ARG A 128 16.49 -18.87 -17.15
N ALA A 129 16.15 -19.49 -18.28
CA ALA A 129 14.77 -19.82 -18.63
C ALA A 129 14.19 -20.88 -17.69
N LEU A 130 15.00 -21.87 -17.27
CA LEU A 130 14.61 -22.88 -16.29
C LEU A 130 14.40 -22.26 -14.90
N ALA A 131 15.33 -21.41 -14.45
CA ALA A 131 15.21 -20.69 -13.17
C ALA A 131 14.05 -19.68 -13.14
N PHE A 132 13.62 -19.18 -14.31
CA PHE A 132 12.39 -18.41 -14.45
C PHE A 132 11.13 -19.30 -14.50
N GLY A 133 11.20 -20.42 -15.23
CA GLY A 133 10.07 -21.31 -15.49
C GLY A 133 9.54 -22.02 -14.24
N VAL A 134 10.43 -22.45 -13.35
CA VAL A 134 10.03 -23.10 -12.08
C VAL A 134 9.11 -22.23 -11.22
N PRO A 135 9.49 -21.00 -10.82
CA PRO A 135 8.63 -20.14 -10.02
C PRO A 135 7.40 -19.66 -10.81
N PHE A 136 7.50 -19.51 -12.13
CA PHE A 136 6.36 -19.20 -13.00
C PHE A 136 5.28 -20.29 -12.91
N VAL A 137 5.67 -21.57 -13.10
CA VAL A 137 4.74 -22.72 -13.04
C VAL A 137 4.16 -22.88 -11.64
N ILE A 138 4.97 -22.71 -10.60
CA ILE A 138 4.50 -22.76 -9.21
C ILE A 138 3.47 -21.64 -8.95
N THR A 139 3.73 -20.42 -9.41
CA THR A 139 2.80 -19.30 -9.24
C THR A 139 1.47 -19.58 -9.95
N LEU A 140 1.53 -20.11 -11.18
CA LEU A 140 0.33 -20.49 -11.93
C LEU A 140 -0.44 -21.64 -11.25
N TYR A 141 0.27 -22.67 -10.76
CA TYR A 141 -0.33 -23.76 -10.00
C TYR A 141 -1.10 -23.21 -8.79
N MET A 142 -0.46 -22.38 -7.95
CA MET A 142 -1.09 -21.78 -6.77
C MET A 142 -2.30 -20.91 -7.16
N SER A 143 -2.19 -20.20 -8.28
CA SER A 143 -3.27 -19.37 -8.83
C SER A 143 -4.47 -20.22 -9.27
N VAL A 144 -4.25 -21.41 -9.84
CA VAL A 144 -5.33 -22.33 -10.28
C VAL A 144 -5.98 -23.08 -9.11
N GLN A 145 -5.23 -23.42 -8.07
CA GLN A 145 -5.77 -24.12 -6.88
C GLN A 145 -6.82 -23.31 -6.12
N LEU A 146 -6.99 -22.04 -6.45
CA LEU A 146 -8.01 -21.17 -5.87
C LEU A 146 -9.45 -21.54 -6.19
N LYS A 147 -9.69 -22.52 -7.06
CA LYS A 147 -11.00 -23.19 -7.10
C LYS A 147 -11.44 -23.74 -5.73
N TYR A 148 -10.52 -23.96 -4.80
CA TYR A 148 -10.84 -24.39 -3.44
C TYR A 148 -11.12 -23.24 -2.48
N ILE A 149 -10.91 -21.97 -2.88
CA ILE A 149 -11.27 -20.79 -2.06
C ILE A 149 -12.78 -20.67 -1.87
N PHE A 150 -13.59 -21.36 -2.71
CA PHE A 150 -15.03 -21.42 -2.54
C PHE A 150 -15.48 -22.06 -1.21
N SER A 151 -14.56 -22.73 -0.49
CA SER A 151 -14.76 -23.24 0.87
C SER A 151 -14.68 -22.18 1.98
N VAL A 152 -14.26 -20.94 1.67
CA VAL A 152 -14.27 -19.81 2.60
C VAL A 152 -15.71 -19.28 2.74
N GLU A 153 -16.20 -19.12 3.97
CA GLU A 153 -17.60 -18.72 4.23
C GLU A 153 -17.95 -17.32 3.66
N ASN A 154 -16.99 -16.40 3.65
CA ASN A 154 -17.20 -15.02 3.21
C ASN A 154 -17.26 -14.92 1.67
N GLU A 155 -18.47 -14.80 1.12
CA GLU A 155 -18.74 -14.63 -0.32
C GLU A 155 -18.02 -13.43 -0.95
N LEU A 156 -17.92 -12.34 -0.20
CA LEU A 156 -17.28 -11.13 -0.69
C LEU A 156 -15.77 -11.32 -0.84
N PHE A 157 -15.15 -11.93 0.16
CA PHE A 157 -13.73 -12.29 0.13
C PHE A 157 -13.43 -13.24 -1.03
N ARG A 158 -14.28 -14.24 -1.26
CA ARG A 158 -14.17 -15.16 -2.41
C ARG A 158 -14.18 -14.42 -3.74
N THR A 159 -15.10 -13.48 -3.90
CA THR A 159 -15.20 -12.66 -5.13
C THR A 159 -13.93 -11.83 -5.33
N TYR A 160 -13.48 -11.12 -4.30
CA TYR A 160 -12.23 -10.35 -4.36
C TYR A 160 -11.02 -11.21 -4.74
N ALA A 161 -10.84 -12.34 -4.06
CA ALA A 161 -9.68 -13.22 -4.26
C ALA A 161 -9.66 -13.81 -5.67
N PHE A 162 -10.82 -14.25 -6.19
CA PHE A 162 -10.94 -14.75 -7.55
C PHE A 162 -10.49 -13.73 -8.60
N TRP A 163 -11.01 -12.50 -8.54
CA TRP A 163 -10.67 -11.46 -9.51
C TRP A 163 -9.23 -10.96 -9.37
N SER A 164 -8.70 -10.89 -8.14
CA SER A 164 -7.29 -10.54 -7.89
C SER A 164 -6.34 -11.55 -8.54
N VAL A 165 -6.66 -12.84 -8.46
CA VAL A 165 -5.84 -13.90 -9.04
C VAL A 165 -5.96 -13.97 -10.55
N LEU A 166 -7.15 -13.74 -11.09
CA LEU A 166 -7.34 -13.61 -12.54
C LEU A 166 -6.43 -12.51 -13.10
N LEU A 167 -6.31 -11.38 -12.39
CA LEU A 167 -5.41 -10.29 -12.76
C LEU A 167 -3.94 -10.71 -12.66
N ILE A 168 -3.54 -11.47 -11.64
CA ILE A 168 -2.18 -12.03 -11.51
C ILE A 168 -1.86 -12.95 -12.70
N ILE A 169 -2.75 -13.89 -13.04
CA ILE A 169 -2.58 -14.78 -14.19
C ILE A 169 -2.41 -13.97 -15.48
N LYS A 170 -3.22 -12.92 -15.64
CA LYS A 170 -3.13 -12.02 -16.79
C LYS A 170 -1.79 -11.27 -16.85
N MET A 171 -1.20 -10.89 -15.71
CA MET A 171 0.15 -10.30 -15.69
C MET A 171 1.21 -11.30 -16.19
N PHE A 172 1.10 -12.56 -15.79
CA PHE A 172 1.97 -13.61 -16.32
C PHE A 172 1.77 -13.86 -17.83
N ALA A 173 0.53 -13.75 -18.32
CA ALA A 173 0.27 -13.83 -19.76
C ALA A 173 1.02 -12.72 -20.54
N MET A 174 1.19 -11.52 -19.95
CA MET A 174 1.98 -10.45 -20.58
C MET A 174 3.46 -10.78 -20.71
N VAL A 175 4.02 -11.54 -19.76
CA VAL A 175 5.40 -12.03 -19.86
C VAL A 175 5.55 -13.00 -21.03
N VAL A 176 4.60 -13.93 -21.17
CA VAL A 176 4.58 -14.90 -22.28
C VAL A 176 4.41 -14.20 -23.63
N ILE A 177 3.49 -13.23 -23.74
CA ILE A 177 3.29 -12.43 -24.94
C ILE A 177 4.57 -11.68 -25.32
N THR A 178 5.25 -11.07 -24.36
CA THR A 178 6.50 -10.35 -24.61
C THR A 178 7.60 -11.28 -25.13
N GLY A 179 7.73 -12.47 -24.54
CA GLY A 179 8.68 -13.49 -25.00
C GLY A 179 8.38 -14.01 -26.41
N TYR A 180 7.10 -14.27 -26.70
CA TYR A 180 6.64 -14.66 -28.04
C TYR A 180 6.95 -13.58 -29.09
N LEU A 181 6.61 -12.32 -28.81
CA LEU A 181 6.86 -11.21 -29.74
C LEU A 181 8.35 -11.04 -30.03
N ARG A 182 9.23 -11.13 -29.03
CA ARG A 182 10.69 -11.07 -29.21
C ARG A 182 11.22 -12.17 -30.12
N ARG A 183 10.70 -13.39 -29.99
CA ARG A 183 11.09 -14.51 -30.85
C ARG A 183 10.57 -14.33 -32.27
N LYS A 184 9.34 -13.80 -32.43
CA LYS A 184 8.72 -13.52 -33.72
C LYS A 184 9.45 -12.41 -34.48
N THR A 185 9.84 -11.33 -33.80
CA THR A 185 10.52 -10.17 -34.41
C THR A 185 12.04 -10.34 -34.51
N GLY A 186 12.61 -11.37 -33.87
CA GLY A 186 14.06 -11.57 -33.81
C GLY A 186 14.79 -10.49 -32.99
N THR A 187 14.10 -9.80 -32.08
CA THR A 187 14.68 -8.71 -31.29
C THR A 187 15.01 -9.20 -29.87
N MET A 188 16.29 -9.47 -29.63
CA MET A 188 16.78 -9.96 -28.33
C MET A 188 17.31 -8.80 -27.47
N SER A 189 17.18 -8.91 -26.16
CA SER A 189 17.70 -7.89 -25.23
C SER A 189 19.08 -8.18 -24.68
N ASN A 190 19.50 -9.45 -24.68
CA ASN A 190 20.79 -9.84 -24.15
C ASN A 190 21.65 -10.42 -25.29
N PRO A 191 22.95 -10.06 -25.34
CA PRO A 191 23.87 -10.60 -26.34
C PRO A 191 23.96 -12.13 -26.29
N GLU A 192 23.92 -12.71 -25.09
CA GLU A 192 24.08 -14.16 -24.90
C GLU A 192 22.90 -14.97 -25.45
N ASP A 193 21.76 -14.32 -25.70
CA ASP A 193 20.55 -14.98 -26.21
C ASP A 193 20.57 -15.08 -27.75
N ILE A 194 21.48 -14.39 -28.44
CA ILE A 194 21.54 -14.38 -29.92
C ILE A 194 21.92 -15.75 -30.47
N SER A 195 22.83 -16.47 -29.81
CA SER A 195 23.32 -17.77 -30.27
C SER A 195 22.25 -18.86 -30.27
N VAL A 196 21.19 -18.69 -29.47
CA VAL A 196 20.04 -19.61 -29.37
C VAL A 196 18.77 -19.04 -30.00
N ALA A 197 18.84 -17.83 -30.55
CA ALA A 197 17.73 -17.14 -31.19
C ALA A 197 17.55 -17.61 -32.65
N PRO A 198 16.37 -17.32 -33.27
CA PRO A 198 16.20 -17.53 -34.70
C PRO A 198 17.32 -16.85 -35.52
N PRO A 199 17.77 -17.46 -36.64
CA PRO A 199 18.79 -16.86 -37.49
C PRO A 199 18.44 -15.43 -37.91
N GLY A 200 19.42 -14.52 -37.83
CA GLY A 200 19.22 -13.10 -38.17
C GLY A 200 18.70 -12.21 -37.03
N SER A 201 18.53 -12.77 -35.82
CA SER A 201 18.15 -11.99 -34.64
C SER A 201 19.18 -10.92 -34.29
N LYS A 202 18.73 -9.75 -33.86
CA LYS A 202 19.57 -8.59 -33.52
C LYS A 202 19.28 -8.12 -32.09
N ILE A 203 20.28 -7.50 -31.48
CA ILE A 203 20.07 -6.76 -30.23
C ILE A 203 19.32 -5.48 -30.58
N LYS A 204 18.04 -5.43 -30.21
CA LYS A 204 17.16 -4.29 -30.49
C LYS A 204 16.20 -4.07 -29.32
N PHE A 205 16.01 -2.82 -28.93
CA PHE A 205 15.23 -2.44 -27.74
C PHE A 205 14.00 -1.57 -28.04
N ASP A 206 13.85 -1.13 -29.29
CA ASP A 206 12.87 -0.15 -29.77
C ASP A 206 11.82 -0.77 -30.71
N ASP A 207 11.70 -2.10 -30.71
CA ASP A 207 10.66 -2.76 -31.51
C ASP A 207 9.25 -2.32 -31.06
N PRO A 208 8.42 -1.77 -31.96
CA PRO A 208 7.13 -1.19 -31.58
C PRO A 208 6.19 -2.16 -30.88
N ASP A 209 6.16 -3.42 -31.28
CA ASP A 209 5.23 -4.42 -30.74
C ASP A 209 5.73 -4.96 -29.40
N VAL A 210 7.04 -5.21 -29.27
CA VAL A 210 7.66 -5.61 -28.00
C VAL A 210 7.51 -4.48 -26.96
N GLU A 211 7.79 -3.23 -27.32
CA GLU A 211 7.65 -2.10 -26.41
C GLU A 211 6.20 -1.80 -26.05
N ARG A 212 5.24 -2.11 -26.94
CA ARG A 212 3.81 -2.05 -26.60
C ARG A 212 3.45 -3.08 -25.54
N ALA A 213 3.86 -4.34 -25.69
CA ALA A 213 3.61 -5.37 -24.68
C ALA A 213 4.28 -5.04 -23.33
N ARG A 214 5.51 -4.53 -23.35
CA ARG A 214 6.23 -4.10 -22.14
C ARG A 214 5.56 -2.92 -21.44
N ARG A 215 5.06 -1.93 -22.18
CA ARG A 215 4.30 -0.80 -21.61
C ARG A 215 3.00 -1.25 -20.97
N ALA A 216 2.27 -2.16 -21.62
CA ALA A 216 1.07 -2.74 -21.03
C ALA A 216 1.38 -3.50 -19.74
N HIS A 217 2.45 -4.31 -19.72
CA HIS A 217 2.86 -5.02 -18.51
C HIS A 217 3.30 -4.07 -17.40
N ARG A 218 4.02 -2.98 -17.70
CA ARG A 218 4.37 -1.96 -16.70
C ARG A 218 3.14 -1.27 -16.14
N ASN A 219 2.20 -0.91 -17.03
CA ASN A 219 0.94 -0.32 -16.61
C ASN A 219 0.13 -1.28 -15.71
N ASP A 220 0.25 -2.60 -15.94
CA ASP A 220 -0.32 -3.60 -15.04
C ASP A 220 0.32 -3.56 -13.66
N LEU A 221 1.65 -3.50 -13.55
CA LEU A 221 2.33 -3.33 -12.25
C LEU A 221 1.82 -2.08 -11.51
N GLU A 222 1.70 -0.97 -12.22
CA GLU A 222 1.30 0.33 -11.66
C GLU A 222 -0.17 0.39 -11.24
N ASN A 223 -1.05 -0.46 -11.79
CA ASN A 223 -2.50 -0.38 -11.54
C ASN A 223 -3.05 -1.59 -10.80
N ILE A 224 -2.61 -2.80 -11.13
CA ILE A 224 -3.11 -4.04 -10.54
C ILE A 224 -2.63 -4.17 -9.10
N TYR A 225 -1.37 -3.83 -8.78
CA TYR A 225 -0.90 -3.90 -7.40
C TYR A 225 -1.66 -2.96 -6.46
N PRO A 226 -1.83 -1.65 -6.77
CA PRO A 226 -2.70 -0.80 -5.96
C PRO A 226 -4.14 -1.30 -5.91
N TYR A 227 -4.69 -1.79 -7.02
CA TYR A 227 -6.06 -2.31 -7.07
C TYR A 227 -6.28 -3.50 -6.12
N ILE A 228 -5.37 -4.48 -6.11
CA ILE A 228 -5.44 -5.64 -5.21
C ILE A 228 -5.33 -5.17 -3.75
N LEU A 229 -4.40 -4.27 -3.44
CA LEU A 229 -4.22 -3.75 -2.08
C LEU A 229 -5.41 -2.91 -1.61
N LEU A 230 -5.94 -2.03 -2.46
CA LEU A 230 -7.14 -1.24 -2.18
C LEU A 230 -8.37 -2.12 -2.04
N GLY A 231 -8.49 -3.17 -2.86
CA GLY A 231 -9.59 -4.11 -2.75
C GLY A 231 -9.56 -4.87 -1.42
N PHE A 232 -8.38 -5.29 -0.96
CA PHE A 232 -8.22 -5.87 0.38
C PHE A 232 -8.62 -4.87 1.47
N GLY A 233 -8.15 -3.63 1.38
CA GLY A 233 -8.55 -2.56 2.29
C GLY A 233 -10.06 -2.31 2.28
N TYR A 234 -10.69 -2.31 1.11
CA TYR A 234 -12.11 -2.10 0.93
C TYR A 234 -12.95 -3.23 1.56
N LEU A 235 -12.50 -4.48 1.50
CA LEU A 235 -13.15 -5.58 2.21
C LEU A 235 -13.22 -5.34 3.73
N LEU A 236 -12.19 -4.73 4.31
CA LEU A 236 -12.12 -4.42 5.74
C LEU A 236 -13.06 -3.28 6.15
N THR A 237 -13.70 -2.59 5.19
CA THR A 237 -14.68 -1.53 5.47
C THR A 237 -16.09 -2.06 5.66
N ASP A 238 -16.28 -3.38 5.62
CA ASP A 238 -17.59 -4.06 5.63
C ASP A 238 -18.55 -3.47 4.58
N PRO A 239 -18.16 -3.48 3.28
CA PRO A 239 -18.94 -2.82 2.24
C PRO A 239 -20.15 -3.67 1.86
N THR A 240 -21.17 -3.01 1.31
CA THR A 240 -22.37 -3.68 0.80
C THR A 240 -21.99 -4.80 -0.19
N PRO A 241 -22.36 -6.08 0.05
CA PRO A 241 -21.80 -7.22 -0.68
C PRO A 241 -21.94 -7.15 -2.21
N TRP A 242 -23.11 -6.76 -2.70
CA TRP A 242 -23.37 -6.67 -4.14
C TRP A 242 -22.54 -5.56 -4.80
N VAL A 243 -22.32 -4.43 -4.11
CA VAL A 243 -21.54 -3.30 -4.63
C VAL A 243 -20.08 -3.70 -4.73
N ALA A 244 -19.53 -4.29 -3.67
CA ALA A 244 -18.15 -4.74 -3.67
C ALA A 244 -17.91 -5.86 -4.70
N ALA A 245 -18.85 -6.80 -4.86
CA ALA A 245 -18.78 -7.78 -5.93
C ALA A 245 -18.74 -7.12 -7.33
N LEU A 246 -19.55 -6.10 -7.57
CA LEU A 246 -19.58 -5.36 -8.84
C LEU A 246 -18.25 -4.62 -9.09
N VAL A 247 -17.74 -3.90 -8.08
CA VAL A 247 -16.47 -3.15 -8.12
C VAL A 247 -15.29 -4.08 -8.44
N PHE A 248 -15.24 -5.27 -7.83
CA PHE A 248 -14.20 -6.26 -8.12
C PHE A 248 -14.31 -6.84 -9.54
N ARG A 249 -15.52 -7.18 -9.98
CA ARG A 249 -15.78 -7.72 -11.33
C ARG A 249 -15.43 -6.72 -12.41
N VAL A 250 -16.03 -5.53 -12.35
CA VAL A 250 -15.91 -4.52 -13.42
C VAL A 250 -14.47 -3.98 -13.48
N GLY A 251 -13.82 -3.76 -12.34
CA GLY A 251 -12.43 -3.28 -12.31
C GLY A 251 -11.48 -4.28 -12.97
N ALA A 252 -11.61 -5.57 -12.63
CA ALA A 252 -10.80 -6.60 -13.24
C ALA A 252 -11.08 -6.81 -14.74
N ILE A 253 -12.35 -6.83 -15.14
CA ILE A 253 -12.75 -6.90 -16.56
C ILE A 253 -12.17 -5.72 -17.35
N ALA A 254 -12.25 -4.50 -16.82
CA ALA A 254 -11.68 -3.31 -17.46
C ALA A 254 -10.16 -3.43 -17.66
N ARG A 255 -9.43 -3.99 -16.69
CA ARG A 255 -7.98 -4.25 -16.82
C ARG A 255 -7.63 -5.31 -17.85
N ILE A 256 -8.46 -6.34 -17.99
CA ILE A 256 -8.29 -7.37 -19.02
C ILE A 256 -8.60 -6.76 -20.40
N ALA A 257 -9.72 -6.05 -20.52
CA ALA A 257 -10.09 -5.34 -21.73
C ALA A 257 -9.00 -4.36 -22.17
N HIS A 258 -8.42 -3.58 -21.25
CA HIS A 258 -7.30 -2.68 -21.55
C HIS A 258 -6.14 -3.40 -22.24
N THR A 259 -5.71 -4.56 -21.71
CA THR A 259 -4.64 -5.35 -22.34
C THR A 259 -5.04 -5.90 -23.71
N ILE A 260 -6.27 -6.34 -23.88
CA ILE A 260 -6.78 -6.82 -25.17
C ILE A 260 -6.73 -5.69 -26.19
N VAL A 261 -7.30 -4.52 -25.89
CA VAL A 261 -7.40 -3.38 -26.83
C VAL A 261 -6.08 -2.60 -26.99
N TYR A 262 -5.16 -2.75 -26.05
CA TYR A 262 -3.85 -2.08 -26.10
C TYR A 262 -2.79 -2.95 -26.76
N THR A 263 -2.76 -4.27 -26.49
CA THR A 263 -1.66 -5.16 -26.92
C THR A 263 -2.10 -6.22 -27.93
N VAL A 264 -3.23 -6.90 -27.71
CA VAL A 264 -3.64 -8.04 -28.54
C VAL A 264 -4.27 -7.57 -29.86
N TYR A 265 -5.27 -6.70 -29.76
CA TYR A 265 -5.91 -6.02 -30.87
C TYR A 265 -5.65 -4.54 -30.69
N VAL A 266 -4.85 -3.95 -31.58
CA VAL A 266 -4.45 -2.54 -31.45
C VAL A 266 -5.62 -1.66 -31.91
N ILE A 267 -6.53 -1.37 -30.99
CA ILE A 267 -7.69 -0.52 -31.26
C ILE A 267 -7.28 0.95 -31.03
N PRO A 268 -7.60 1.86 -31.97
CA PRO A 268 -7.34 3.29 -31.77
C PRO A 268 -8.09 3.84 -30.54
N GLN A 269 -7.76 5.07 -30.14
CA GLN A 269 -8.57 5.75 -29.12
C GLN A 269 -10.02 5.91 -29.66
N PRO A 270 -11.06 5.84 -28.79
CA PRO A 270 -11.03 6.02 -27.34
C PRO A 270 -11.02 4.71 -26.51
N ALA A 271 -11.10 3.52 -27.12
CA ALA A 271 -11.27 2.25 -26.41
C ALA A 271 -10.22 2.01 -25.30
N ARG A 272 -8.95 2.33 -25.57
CA ARG A 272 -7.85 2.24 -24.60
C ARG A 272 -8.05 3.15 -23.40
N ALA A 273 -8.47 4.40 -23.63
CA ALA A 273 -8.70 5.39 -22.58
C ALA A 273 -9.92 5.04 -21.73
N ILE A 274 -10.99 4.51 -22.34
CA ILE A 274 -12.19 4.05 -21.64
C ILE A 274 -11.85 2.88 -20.71
N ALA A 275 -11.17 1.84 -21.22
CA ALA A 275 -10.81 0.68 -20.41
C ALA A 275 -9.87 1.04 -19.24
N PHE A 276 -8.92 1.95 -19.47
CA PHE A 276 -8.08 2.51 -18.41
C PHE A 276 -8.92 3.31 -17.40
N GLY A 277 -9.76 4.23 -17.88
CA GLY A 277 -10.56 5.13 -17.07
C GLY A 277 -11.55 4.41 -16.15
N VAL A 278 -12.22 3.36 -16.63
CA VAL A 278 -13.16 2.56 -15.82
C VAL A 278 -12.44 1.94 -14.62
N CYS A 279 -11.27 1.33 -14.82
CA CYS A 279 -10.53 0.76 -13.71
C CYS A 279 -10.04 1.85 -12.74
N SER A 280 -9.55 2.98 -13.25
CA SER A 280 -9.10 4.09 -12.42
C SER A 280 -10.25 4.65 -11.57
N ILE A 281 -11.44 4.86 -12.14
CA ILE A 281 -12.65 5.30 -11.42
C ILE A 281 -13.00 4.32 -10.31
N ILE A 282 -12.90 3.01 -10.56
CA ILE A 282 -13.19 1.98 -9.55
C ILE A 282 -12.15 2.01 -8.43
N SER A 283 -10.88 2.17 -8.74
CA SER A 283 -9.83 2.37 -7.73
C SER A 283 -10.09 3.63 -6.90
N TYR A 284 -10.50 4.72 -7.53
CA TYR A 284 -10.90 5.95 -6.84
C TYR A 284 -12.18 5.78 -6.03
N TYR A 285 -13.14 4.96 -6.47
CA TYR A 285 -14.35 4.63 -5.72
C TYR A 285 -14.02 3.85 -4.44
N MET A 286 -13.18 2.81 -4.54
CA MET A 286 -12.74 2.07 -3.35
C MET A 286 -11.99 3.00 -2.38
N ALA A 287 -11.18 3.92 -2.90
CA ALA A 287 -10.57 4.98 -2.10
C ALA A 287 -11.60 5.99 -1.55
N SER A 288 -12.69 6.29 -2.27
CA SER A 288 -13.71 7.26 -1.86
C SER A 288 -14.68 6.73 -0.81
N GLN A 289 -14.83 5.42 -0.67
CA GLN A 289 -15.55 4.84 0.47
C GLN A 289 -14.85 5.18 1.80
N ILE A 290 -13.54 5.41 1.76
CA ILE A 290 -12.77 5.99 2.86
C ILE A 290 -13.16 7.47 3.09
N ILE A 291 -13.43 8.24 2.03
CA ILE A 291 -13.96 9.62 2.08
C ILE A 291 -15.36 9.65 2.71
N LEU A 292 -16.27 8.74 2.37
CA LEU A 292 -17.63 8.74 2.94
C LEU A 292 -17.64 8.50 4.44
N SER A 293 -16.77 7.62 4.94
CA SER A 293 -16.56 7.44 6.39
C SER A 293 -16.08 8.74 7.04
N TYR A 294 -15.12 9.43 6.41
CA TYR A 294 -14.67 10.75 6.86
C TYR A 294 -15.83 11.78 6.88
N VAL A 295 -16.62 11.88 5.81
CA VAL A 295 -17.74 12.83 5.72
C VAL A 295 -18.78 12.54 6.79
N PHE A 296 -19.21 11.29 6.93
CA PHE A 296 -20.19 10.88 7.94
C PHE A 296 -19.74 11.26 9.35
N TRP A 297 -18.53 10.85 9.76
CA TRP A 297 -18.03 11.13 11.11
C TRP A 297 -17.74 12.62 11.34
N SER A 298 -17.32 13.36 10.32
CA SER A 298 -17.16 14.82 10.39
C SER A 298 -18.52 15.51 10.58
N THR A 299 -19.55 15.10 9.84
CA THR A 299 -20.91 15.65 9.97
C THR A 299 -21.50 15.34 11.35
N VAL A 300 -21.34 14.12 11.87
CA VAL A 300 -21.78 13.76 13.23
C VAL A 300 -21.11 14.66 14.29
N LEU A 301 -19.81 14.91 14.17
CA LEU A 301 -19.08 15.77 15.12
C LEU A 301 -19.45 17.25 15.00
N ILE A 302 -19.73 17.75 13.79
CA ILE A 302 -20.25 19.11 13.59
C ILE A 302 -21.64 19.24 14.24
N MET A 303 -22.54 18.29 13.97
CA MET A 303 -23.88 18.27 14.58
C MET A 303 -23.81 18.22 16.10
N LYS A 304 -22.90 17.43 16.67
CA LYS A 304 -22.66 17.39 18.11
C LYS A 304 -22.13 18.72 18.64
N THR A 305 -21.17 19.35 17.96
CA THR A 305 -20.63 20.67 18.36
C THR A 305 -21.74 21.72 18.36
N LEU A 306 -22.61 21.72 17.35
CA LEU A 306 -23.78 22.61 17.31
C LEU A 306 -24.77 22.32 18.45
N ALA A 307 -25.00 21.05 18.80
CA ALA A 307 -25.85 20.66 19.93
C ALA A 307 -25.36 21.23 21.28
N MET A 308 -24.06 21.50 21.44
CA MET A 308 -23.51 22.12 22.65
C MET A 308 -23.98 23.55 22.87
N ALA A 309 -24.30 24.29 21.80
CA ALA A 309 -24.90 25.63 21.91
C ALA A 309 -26.31 25.54 22.54
N PHE A 310 -27.12 24.59 22.10
CA PHE A 310 -28.46 24.35 22.66
C PHE A 310 -28.40 23.87 24.12
N LEU A 311 -27.47 22.98 24.46
CA LEU A 311 -27.23 22.55 25.84
C LEU A 311 -26.81 23.71 26.75
N THR A 312 -25.96 24.62 26.24
CA THR A 312 -25.57 25.83 26.97
C THR A 312 -26.79 26.72 27.22
N GLY A 313 -27.62 26.94 26.20
CA GLY A 313 -28.87 27.70 26.31
C GLY A 313 -29.82 27.08 27.33
N ARG A 314 -30.07 25.76 27.26
CA ARG A 314 -30.90 25.03 28.22
C ARG A 314 -30.41 25.23 29.66
N GLN A 315 -29.09 25.17 29.90
CA GLN A 315 -28.53 25.35 31.24
C GLN A 315 -28.69 26.80 31.73
N ARG A 316 -28.53 27.80 30.86
CA ARG A 316 -28.77 29.21 31.19
C ARG A 316 -30.23 29.47 31.58
N PHE A 317 -31.17 28.92 30.83
CA PHE A 317 -32.60 29.03 31.15
C PHE A 317 -32.97 28.28 32.43
N LYS A 318 -32.42 27.07 32.65
CA LYS A 318 -32.65 26.27 33.86
C LYS A 318 -32.14 26.98 35.12
N ASN A 319 -30.92 27.52 35.07
CA ASN A 319 -30.29 28.16 36.22
C ASN A 319 -30.66 29.66 36.36
N LYS A 320 -31.38 30.24 35.39
CA LYS A 320 -31.66 31.69 35.29
C LYS A 320 -30.41 32.53 35.41
N VAL A 321 -29.37 32.14 34.66
CA VAL A 321 -28.07 32.82 34.62
C VAL A 321 -27.73 33.18 33.17
N PHE A 322 -27.67 34.48 32.89
CA PHE A 322 -27.35 35.01 31.56
C PHE A 322 -26.01 35.75 31.59
N ALA A 323 -25.34 35.80 30.44
CA ALA A 323 -24.09 36.53 30.27
C ALA A 323 -24.34 38.02 30.08
N ASN A 324 -25.46 38.39 29.46
CA ASN A 324 -25.73 39.76 29.09
C ASN A 324 -26.90 40.34 29.91
N PRO A 325 -26.84 41.64 30.24
CA PRO A 325 -27.86 42.31 31.05
C PRO A 325 -29.23 42.43 30.37
N GLU A 326 -29.29 42.56 29.05
CA GLU A 326 -30.54 42.64 28.28
C GLU A 326 -31.36 41.35 28.36
N ASP A 327 -30.68 40.19 28.34
CA ASP A 327 -31.31 38.88 28.46
C ASP A 327 -31.76 38.61 29.91
N ALA A 328 -30.99 39.10 30.87
CA ALA A 328 -31.28 38.93 32.29
C ALA A 328 -32.54 39.70 32.74
N GLY A 329 -32.72 40.92 32.22
CA GLY A 329 -33.86 41.78 32.53
C GLY A 329 -35.20 41.16 32.12
N LYS A 330 -35.24 40.50 30.96
CA LYS A 330 -36.46 39.88 30.42
C LYS A 330 -36.97 38.68 31.23
N TYR A 331 -36.08 37.97 31.92
CA TYR A 331 -36.41 36.73 32.65
C TYR A 331 -36.22 36.84 34.18
N LYS A 332 -36.05 38.04 34.74
CA LYS A 332 -35.72 38.28 36.16
C LYS A 332 -34.55 37.41 36.64
N ALA A 333 -33.53 37.32 35.79
CA ALA A 333 -32.40 36.42 35.96
C ALA A 333 -31.14 37.18 36.37
N LYS A 334 -30.10 36.47 36.83
CA LYS A 334 -28.85 37.10 37.28
C LYS A 334 -27.84 37.16 36.13
N VAL A 335 -27.18 38.31 35.97
CA VAL A 335 -25.99 38.42 35.13
C VAL A 335 -24.83 37.81 35.89
N LYS A 336 -24.39 36.62 35.47
CA LYS A 336 -23.31 35.88 36.14
C LYS A 336 -22.55 35.04 35.12
N PHE A 337 -21.22 35.05 35.22
CA PHE A 337 -20.33 34.40 34.25
C PHE A 337 -19.73 33.09 34.76
N ASP A 338 -19.80 32.83 36.06
CA ASP A 338 -19.14 31.74 36.79
C ASP A 338 -20.12 30.67 37.29
N ASP A 339 -21.30 30.54 36.70
CA ASP A 339 -22.21 29.44 37.05
C ASP A 339 -21.56 28.08 36.72
N PRO A 340 -21.39 27.18 37.72
CA PRO A 340 -20.61 25.96 37.55
C PRO A 340 -21.11 25.03 36.43
N ASP A 341 -22.43 24.96 36.22
CA ASP A 341 -23.03 24.08 35.22
C ASP A 341 -22.92 24.69 33.82
N VAL A 342 -23.20 25.99 33.68
CA VAL A 342 -23.06 26.72 32.40
C VAL A 342 -21.60 26.71 31.94
N GLU A 343 -20.65 26.99 32.83
CA GLU A 343 -19.22 26.99 32.50
C GLU A 343 -18.66 25.59 32.24
N ARG A 344 -19.28 24.54 32.77
CA ARG A 344 -18.92 23.16 32.43
C ARG A 344 -19.29 22.83 30.98
N VAL A 345 -20.51 23.16 30.54
CA VAL A 345 -20.95 22.97 29.15
C VAL A 345 -20.14 23.85 28.19
N ARG A 346 -19.84 25.11 28.57
CA ARG A 346 -19.01 26.02 27.76
C ARG A 346 -17.57 25.52 27.61
N ARG A 347 -16.95 24.98 28.65
CA ARG A 347 -15.62 24.35 28.55
C ARG A 347 -15.62 23.12 27.67
N ALA A 348 -16.66 22.28 27.75
CA ALA A 348 -16.82 21.14 26.85
C ALA A 348 -17.00 21.58 25.38
N HIS A 349 -17.78 22.63 25.14
CA HIS A 349 -17.97 23.21 23.80
C HIS A 349 -16.68 23.83 23.27
N ARG A 350 -15.94 24.59 24.09
CA ARG A 350 -14.63 25.13 23.70
C ARG A 350 -13.64 24.00 23.35
N ASN A 351 -13.61 22.94 24.14
CA ASN A 351 -12.76 21.79 23.86
C ASN A 351 -13.17 21.07 22.56
N ASP A 352 -14.46 21.06 22.19
CA ASP A 352 -14.90 20.61 20.87
C ASP A 352 -14.35 21.50 19.76
N LEU A 353 -14.40 22.83 19.90
CA LEU A 353 -13.80 23.74 18.90
C LEU A 353 -12.29 23.49 18.73
N GLU A 354 -11.58 23.30 19.83
CA GLU A 354 -10.13 23.08 19.85
C GLU A 354 -9.69 21.72 19.27
N ASN A 355 -10.58 20.71 19.19
CA ASN A 355 -10.19 19.34 18.80
C ASN A 355 -10.93 18.82 17.56
N VAL A 356 -12.22 19.13 17.41
CA VAL A 356 -13.04 18.64 16.29
C VAL A 356 -12.61 19.29 14.97
N PHE A 357 -12.37 20.60 14.96
CA PHE A 357 -11.97 21.30 13.73
C PHE A 357 -10.58 20.88 13.23
N PRO A 358 -9.53 20.80 14.08
CA PRO A 358 -8.26 20.23 13.67
C PRO A 358 -8.37 18.78 13.19
N PHE A 359 -9.17 17.95 13.86
CA PHE A 359 -9.45 16.58 13.40
C PHE A 359 -10.07 16.56 12.01
N ILE A 360 -11.12 17.35 11.74
CA ILE A 360 -11.81 17.38 10.44
C ILE A 360 -10.85 17.81 9.32
N LEU A 361 -10.02 18.84 9.57
CA LEU A 361 -9.04 19.32 8.60
C LEU A 361 -7.94 18.29 8.34
N VAL A 362 -7.39 17.70 9.39
CA VAL A 362 -6.33 16.68 9.28
C VAL A 362 -6.85 15.40 8.62
N ALA A 363 -8.04 14.95 9.01
CA ALA A 363 -8.69 13.78 8.45
C ALA A 363 -9.01 13.99 6.96
N PHE A 364 -9.46 15.19 6.57
CA PHE A 364 -9.63 15.56 5.16
C PHE A 364 -8.36 15.32 4.37
N PHE A 365 -7.25 15.93 4.80
CA PHE A 365 -5.99 15.78 4.10
C PHE A 365 -5.46 14.34 4.16
N TYR A 366 -5.72 13.61 5.24
CA TYR A 366 -5.34 12.20 5.37
C TYR A 366 -6.10 11.32 4.38
N VAL A 367 -7.36 11.57 4.11
CA VAL A 367 -8.08 10.81 3.08
C VAL A 367 -7.50 11.07 1.69
N LEU A 368 -7.07 12.30 1.40
CA LEU A 368 -6.38 12.65 0.15
C LEU A 368 -5.04 11.89 -0.03
N THR A 369 -4.57 11.19 0.99
CA THR A 369 -3.35 10.37 0.95
C THR A 369 -3.54 8.91 0.55
N ASN A 370 -4.77 8.52 0.19
CA ASN A 370 -5.12 7.13 -0.09
C ASN A 370 -4.67 6.15 1.02
N PRO A 371 -5.06 6.38 2.28
CA PRO A 371 -4.59 5.59 3.40
C PRO A 371 -5.20 4.18 3.39
N GLU A 372 -4.60 3.27 4.16
CA GLU A 372 -5.21 1.96 4.41
C GLU A 372 -6.60 2.13 5.03
N ALA A 373 -7.61 1.58 4.35
CA ALA A 373 -9.02 1.87 4.64
C ALA A 373 -9.43 1.45 6.05
N ALA A 374 -9.03 0.26 6.50
CA ALA A 374 -9.36 -0.23 7.84
C ALA A 374 -8.86 0.70 8.94
N LEU A 375 -7.60 1.12 8.83
CA LEU A 375 -6.98 2.01 9.78
C LEU A 375 -7.62 3.40 9.74
N ALA A 376 -7.82 3.97 8.55
CA ALA A 376 -8.44 5.28 8.40
C ALA A 376 -9.86 5.32 8.99
N ILE A 377 -10.68 4.32 8.69
CA ILE A 377 -12.04 4.23 9.22
C ILE A 377 -12.03 4.08 10.74
N ASN A 378 -11.17 3.22 11.27
CA ASN A 378 -11.09 3.01 12.71
C ASN A 378 -10.54 4.24 13.43
N LEU A 379 -9.65 5.03 12.81
CA LEU A 379 -9.23 6.33 13.33
C LEU A 379 -10.36 7.34 13.36
N PHE A 380 -11.19 7.40 12.29
CA PHE A 380 -12.36 8.30 12.28
C PHE A 380 -13.40 7.88 13.34
N ARG A 381 -13.69 6.58 13.44
CA ARG A 381 -14.59 6.01 14.46
C ARG A 381 -14.07 6.27 15.86
N ALA A 382 -12.81 5.95 16.14
CA ALA A 382 -12.20 6.10 17.45
C ALA A 382 -12.19 7.57 17.88
N ALA A 383 -11.77 8.48 17.00
CA ALA A 383 -11.79 9.91 17.28
C ALA A 383 -13.22 10.42 17.53
N ALA A 384 -14.18 10.05 16.68
CA ALA A 384 -15.54 10.54 16.79
C ALA A 384 -16.26 10.01 18.04
N VAL A 385 -16.19 8.70 18.29
CA VAL A 385 -16.74 8.08 19.50
C VAL A 385 -16.08 8.67 20.74
N ALA A 386 -14.74 8.81 20.75
CA ALA A 386 -14.04 9.41 21.88
C ALA A 386 -14.48 10.85 22.14
N ARG A 387 -14.76 11.65 21.09
CA ARG A 387 -15.30 13.01 21.26
C ARG A 387 -16.74 13.05 21.77
N ILE A 388 -17.58 12.08 21.39
CA ILE A 388 -18.95 11.96 21.93
C ILE A 388 -18.88 11.55 23.40
N VAL A 389 -18.08 10.52 23.72
CA VAL A 389 -17.86 10.06 25.09
C VAL A 389 -17.29 11.18 25.95
N HIS A 390 -16.29 11.93 25.46
CA HIS A 390 -15.74 13.09 26.17
C HIS A 390 -16.83 14.10 26.55
N THR A 391 -17.70 14.47 25.61
CA THR A 391 -18.81 15.39 25.89
C THR A 391 -19.78 14.83 26.93
N LEU A 392 -20.16 13.54 26.83
CA LEU A 392 -21.08 12.91 27.77
C LEU A 392 -20.51 12.85 29.19
N VAL A 393 -19.26 12.39 29.34
CA VAL A 393 -18.63 12.26 30.67
C VAL A 393 -18.24 13.59 31.28
N TYR A 394 -17.98 14.62 30.46
CA TYR A 394 -17.61 15.95 30.93
C TYR A 394 -18.83 16.80 31.32
N ALA A 395 -19.88 16.81 30.48
CA ALA A 395 -20.97 17.77 30.56
C ALA A 395 -22.34 17.18 30.94
N VAL A 396 -22.59 15.88 30.72
CA VAL A 396 -23.92 15.27 30.96
C VAL A 396 -23.94 14.42 32.23
N PHE A 397 -23.08 13.40 32.33
CA PHE A 397 -23.11 12.41 33.42
C PHE A 397 -22.04 12.62 34.50
N VAL A 398 -21.18 13.64 34.34
CA VAL A 398 -20.11 14.02 35.28
C VAL A 398 -19.41 12.82 35.92
N VAL A 399 -18.56 12.17 35.16
CA VAL A 399 -17.80 11.00 35.62
C VAL A 399 -16.45 11.46 36.19
N PRO A 400 -15.97 10.89 37.32
CA PRO A 400 -14.64 11.17 37.84
C PRO A 400 -13.53 10.83 36.83
N GLN A 401 -12.35 11.42 37.03
CA GLN A 401 -11.16 11.05 36.26
C GLN A 401 -10.86 9.56 36.45
N PRO A 402 -10.34 8.84 35.44
CA PRO A 402 -9.62 9.31 34.25
C PRO A 402 -10.45 9.37 32.95
N ALA A 403 -11.76 9.09 32.98
CA ALA A 403 -12.58 8.86 31.79
C ALA A 403 -12.48 9.98 30.72
N ARG A 404 -12.53 11.25 31.15
CA ARG A 404 -12.37 12.40 30.25
C ARG A 404 -10.97 12.52 29.64
N GLY A 405 -9.92 12.20 30.39
CA GLY A 405 -8.55 12.24 29.91
C GLY A 405 -8.30 11.18 28.83
N LEU A 406 -8.77 9.95 29.09
CA LEU A 406 -8.67 8.85 28.13
C LEU A 406 -9.38 9.19 26.81
N ALA A 407 -10.60 9.70 26.87
CA ALA A 407 -11.37 10.11 25.69
C ALA A 407 -10.68 11.26 24.92
N PHE A 408 -10.07 12.22 25.62
CA PHE A 408 -9.28 13.28 25.00
C PHE A 408 -8.06 12.72 24.25
N PHE A 409 -7.27 11.85 24.90
CA PHE A 409 -6.04 11.30 24.30
C PHE A 409 -6.31 10.38 23.10
N VAL A 410 -7.43 9.66 23.06
CA VAL A 410 -7.81 8.83 21.89
C VAL A 410 -8.06 9.69 20.65
N CYS A 411 -8.78 10.81 20.79
CA CYS A 411 -9.01 11.74 19.68
C CYS A 411 -7.73 12.47 19.26
N LEU A 412 -6.95 12.96 20.23
CA LEU A 412 -5.70 13.66 19.95
C LEU A 412 -4.68 12.74 19.28
N GLY A 413 -4.51 11.51 19.78
CA GLY A 413 -3.62 10.51 19.21
C GLY A 413 -4.01 10.13 17.77
N SER A 414 -5.31 9.97 17.51
CA SER A 414 -5.82 9.70 16.16
C SER A 414 -5.54 10.86 15.21
N THR A 415 -5.76 12.09 15.67
CA THR A 415 -5.51 13.31 14.88
C THR A 415 -4.03 13.48 14.57
N LEU A 416 -3.15 13.34 15.57
CA LEU A 416 -1.70 13.46 15.37
C LEU A 416 -1.15 12.37 14.44
N TYR A 417 -1.67 11.14 14.53
CA TYR A 417 -1.31 10.06 13.63
C TYR A 417 -1.67 10.37 12.18
N MET A 418 -2.90 10.84 11.94
CA MET A 418 -3.38 11.19 10.60
C MET A 418 -2.61 12.38 10.04
N ALA A 419 -2.38 13.44 10.83
CA ALA A 419 -1.60 14.61 10.41
C ALA A 419 -0.20 14.21 9.97
N PHE A 420 0.43 13.33 10.75
CA PHE A 420 1.72 12.78 10.43
C PHE A 420 1.68 12.00 9.11
N LYS A 421 0.73 11.07 8.92
CA LYS A 421 0.63 10.28 7.68
C LYS A 421 0.24 11.11 6.45
N THR A 422 -0.54 12.16 6.62
CA THR A 422 -0.86 13.13 5.56
C THR A 422 0.40 13.74 5.00
N LEU A 423 1.31 14.18 5.88
CA LEU A 423 2.61 14.72 5.49
C LEU A 423 3.43 13.67 4.74
N VAL A 424 3.25 12.37 5.05
CA VAL A 424 3.95 11.22 4.44
C VAL A 424 3.62 10.98 2.99
N ALA A 425 2.36 11.01 2.61
CA ALA A 425 1.97 10.40 1.36
C ALA A 425 2.06 11.30 0.13
N HIS A 426 2.35 12.60 0.27
CA HIS A 426 2.38 13.53 -0.86
C HIS A 426 3.59 13.34 -1.80
N LEU A 427 4.28 12.19 -1.70
CA LEU A 427 5.71 12.11 -1.89
C LEU A 427 6.09 10.71 -2.42
N ASN A 428 5.94 10.53 -3.74
CA ASN A 428 5.86 9.21 -4.36
C ASN A 428 7.21 8.66 -4.87
N ASP A 429 7.49 7.41 -4.50
CA ASP A 429 8.47 6.51 -5.15
C ASP A 429 7.97 5.06 -5.00
N MET A 430 7.47 4.48 -6.10
CA MET A 430 6.62 3.28 -6.10
C MET A 430 7.33 1.99 -5.68
N GLU A 431 8.66 1.89 -5.83
CA GLU A 431 9.40 0.63 -5.59
C GLU A 431 9.49 0.26 -4.09
N ASN A 432 9.63 1.25 -3.20
CA ASN A 432 9.77 1.00 -1.76
C ASN A 432 8.44 0.90 -1.02
N ILE A 433 7.36 1.48 -1.56
CA ILE A 433 6.05 1.52 -0.90
C ILE A 433 5.40 0.12 -0.91
N PHE A 434 5.41 -0.59 -2.04
CA PHE A 434 4.86 -1.94 -2.11
C PHE A 434 5.62 -2.92 -1.22
N LEU A 435 6.95 -2.84 -1.22
CA LEU A 435 7.80 -3.63 -0.33
C LEU A 435 7.48 -3.34 1.14
N PHE A 436 7.33 -2.06 1.51
CA PHE A 436 7.00 -1.64 2.87
C PHE A 436 5.62 -2.12 3.32
N ILE A 437 4.59 -2.04 2.48
CA ILE A 437 3.21 -2.46 2.84
C ILE A 437 3.18 -3.97 3.10
N ILE A 438 3.72 -4.77 2.17
CA ILE A 438 3.73 -6.23 2.28
C ILE A 438 4.58 -6.66 3.47
N LEU A 439 5.79 -6.10 3.61
CA LEU A 439 6.70 -6.46 4.68
C LEU A 439 6.24 -5.97 6.05
N GLY A 440 5.61 -4.79 6.10
CA GLY A 440 5.02 -4.23 7.30
C GLY A 440 3.86 -5.10 7.81
N PHE A 441 2.99 -5.58 6.91
CA PHE A 441 1.95 -6.55 7.27
C PHE A 441 2.55 -7.81 7.91
N ILE A 442 3.52 -8.45 7.23
CA ILE A 442 4.16 -9.67 7.74
C ILE A 442 4.86 -9.40 9.09
N TYR A 443 5.56 -8.28 9.21
CA TYR A 443 6.25 -7.88 10.43
C TYR A 443 5.28 -7.68 11.59
N ILE A 444 4.12 -7.03 11.40
CA ILE A 444 3.12 -6.88 12.47
C ILE A 444 2.61 -8.25 12.95
N VAL A 445 2.43 -9.21 12.03
CA VAL A 445 1.99 -10.56 12.38
C VAL A 445 3.04 -11.33 13.20
N THR A 446 4.33 -10.94 13.15
CA THR A 446 5.37 -11.47 14.07
C THR A 446 5.27 -10.96 15.50
N ASN A 447 4.22 -10.18 15.82
CA ASN A 447 3.96 -9.59 17.13
C ASN A 447 5.16 -8.83 17.74
N PRO A 448 5.78 -7.89 16.99
CA PRO A 448 6.89 -7.09 17.48
C PRO A 448 6.41 -6.13 18.58
N SER A 449 7.36 -5.57 19.34
CA SER A 449 7.05 -4.47 20.27
C SER A 449 6.27 -3.37 19.55
N GLN A 450 5.09 -3.03 20.09
CA GLN A 450 4.21 -2.00 19.51
C GLN A 450 4.95 -0.68 19.32
N TRP A 451 5.80 -0.30 20.27
CA TRP A 451 6.64 0.90 20.16
C TRP A 451 7.60 0.81 18.98
N LEU A 452 8.28 -0.32 18.81
CA LEU A 452 9.24 -0.54 17.73
C LEU A 452 8.55 -0.55 16.36
N ALA A 453 7.41 -1.24 16.24
CA ALA A 453 6.61 -1.25 15.02
C ALA A 453 6.13 0.15 14.64
N MET A 454 5.60 0.90 15.60
CA MET A 454 5.21 2.30 15.39
C MET A 454 6.40 3.17 15.00
N MET A 455 7.56 3.00 15.65
CA MET A 455 8.77 3.75 15.33
C MET A 455 9.26 3.47 13.91
N LEU A 456 9.33 2.21 13.49
CA LEU A 456 9.77 1.82 12.14
C LEU A 456 8.80 2.32 11.07
N ILE A 457 7.49 2.12 11.27
CA ILE A 457 6.46 2.63 10.35
C ILE A 457 6.57 4.15 10.22
N LYS A 458 6.78 4.87 11.33
CA LYS A 458 6.99 6.32 11.35
C LYS A 458 8.31 6.74 10.69
N ALA A 459 9.40 6.04 10.96
CA ALA A 459 10.72 6.33 10.38
C ALA A 459 10.71 6.14 8.86
N PHE A 460 10.12 5.05 8.36
CA PHE A 460 9.95 4.85 6.92
C PHE A 460 9.11 5.98 6.31
N ALA A 461 8.00 6.31 6.96
CA ALA A 461 7.15 7.44 6.60
C ALA A 461 7.95 8.76 6.47
N ILE A 462 8.64 9.18 7.54
CA ILE A 462 9.42 10.43 7.57
C ILE A 462 10.51 10.44 6.51
N THR A 463 11.23 9.33 6.35
CA THR A 463 12.34 9.27 5.39
C THR A 463 11.84 9.37 3.96
N ARG A 464 10.67 8.81 3.64
CA ARG A 464 10.01 8.99 2.35
C ARG A 464 9.50 10.43 2.16
N ILE A 465 8.99 11.08 3.22
CA ILE A 465 8.67 12.52 3.17
C ILE A 465 9.90 13.30 2.75
N LEU A 466 10.94 13.20 3.56
CA LEU A 466 12.12 14.00 3.37
C LEU A 466 12.73 13.71 1.99
N HIS A 467 12.78 12.45 1.57
CA HIS A 467 13.27 12.06 0.25
C HIS A 467 12.55 12.83 -0.85
N THR A 468 11.21 12.80 -0.91
CA THR A 468 10.53 13.43 -2.04
C THR A 468 10.44 14.95 -1.92
N LEU A 469 10.39 15.53 -0.71
CA LEU A 469 10.50 17.00 -0.57
C LEU A 469 11.83 17.50 -1.12
N VAL A 470 12.90 16.76 -0.82
CA VAL A 470 14.23 17.01 -1.36
C VAL A 470 14.29 16.83 -2.89
N TYR A 471 13.49 15.94 -3.49
CA TYR A 471 13.44 15.78 -4.94
C TYR A 471 12.55 16.84 -5.65
N ALA A 472 11.46 17.28 -5.02
CA ALA A 472 10.45 18.13 -5.65
C ALA A 472 10.76 19.64 -5.54
N PHE A 473 11.35 20.10 -4.44
CA PHE A 473 11.43 21.54 -4.13
C PHE A 473 12.84 22.11 -4.07
N ALA A 474 13.89 21.28 -4.09
CA ALA A 474 15.25 21.78 -4.00
C ALA A 474 16.25 20.92 -4.79
N PRO A 475 17.20 21.52 -5.53
CA PRO A 475 18.39 20.81 -5.96
C PRO A 475 19.31 20.60 -4.75
N VAL A 476 18.87 19.89 -3.71
CA VAL A 476 19.72 19.60 -2.55
C VAL A 476 20.89 18.76 -3.05
N PRO A 477 22.13 19.19 -2.82
CA PRO A 477 23.31 18.43 -3.24
C PRO A 477 23.30 17.05 -2.60
N GLN A 478 23.91 16.07 -3.27
CA GLN A 478 24.31 14.85 -2.58
C GLN A 478 25.24 15.21 -1.39
N PRO A 479 25.14 14.55 -0.22
CA PRO A 479 24.63 13.19 0.01
C PRO A 479 23.21 13.08 0.58
N THR A 480 22.51 14.18 0.84
CA THR A 480 21.21 14.18 1.56
C THR A 480 20.16 13.29 0.90
N ARG A 481 20.10 13.28 -0.44
CA ARG A 481 19.21 12.40 -1.24
C ARG A 481 19.45 10.92 -0.96
N VAL A 482 20.72 10.52 -0.98
CA VAL A 482 21.15 9.14 -0.77
C VAL A 482 20.86 8.71 0.66
N ILE A 483 21.11 9.57 1.65
CA ILE A 483 20.84 9.29 3.06
C ILE A 483 19.35 8.99 3.27
N LEU A 484 18.45 9.83 2.74
CA LEU A 484 17.01 9.66 2.90
C LEU A 484 16.47 8.42 2.18
N PHE A 485 17.02 8.12 0.99
CA PHE A 485 16.74 6.87 0.30
C PHE A 485 17.21 5.65 1.11
N LEU A 486 18.44 5.68 1.62
CA LEU A 486 19.03 4.58 2.39
C LEU A 486 18.33 4.35 3.72
N MET A 487 17.82 5.39 4.39
CA MET A 487 17.09 5.21 5.65
C MET A 487 15.79 4.41 5.45
N GLY A 488 15.02 4.67 4.39
CA GLY A 488 13.83 3.87 4.11
C GLY A 488 14.16 2.43 3.70
N VAL A 489 15.26 2.24 2.97
CA VAL A 489 15.80 0.89 2.68
C VAL A 489 16.23 0.20 3.98
N ALA A 490 16.86 0.90 4.91
CA ALA A 490 17.30 0.36 6.20
C ALA A 490 16.13 -0.07 7.08
N VAL A 491 15.03 0.71 7.10
CA VAL A 491 13.80 0.31 7.80
C VAL A 491 13.21 -0.97 7.18
N ASN A 492 13.08 -1.02 5.86
CA ASN A 492 12.61 -2.23 5.18
C ASN A 492 13.55 -3.42 5.43
N ALA A 493 14.87 -3.22 5.40
CA ALA A 493 15.84 -4.27 5.68
C ALA A 493 15.72 -4.77 7.13
N TYR A 494 15.56 -3.87 8.10
CA TYR A 494 15.35 -4.24 9.50
C TYR A 494 14.08 -5.06 9.69
N MET A 495 12.94 -4.60 9.16
CA MET A 495 11.68 -5.36 9.23
C MET A 495 11.83 -6.72 8.57
N GLY A 496 12.48 -6.80 7.41
CA GLY A 496 12.72 -8.05 6.69
C GLY A 496 13.59 -9.04 7.45
N LEU A 497 14.71 -8.56 8.01
CA LEU A 497 15.58 -9.39 8.84
C LEU A 497 14.90 -9.82 10.14
N SER A 498 14.07 -8.95 10.73
CA SER A 498 13.30 -9.27 11.93
C SER A 498 12.24 -10.34 11.66
N VAL A 499 11.55 -10.24 10.52
CA VAL A 499 10.62 -11.27 10.04
C VAL A 499 11.35 -12.59 9.87
N ILE A 500 12.51 -12.61 9.20
CA ILE A 500 13.29 -13.83 9.01
C ILE A 500 13.72 -14.41 10.38
N ARG A 501 14.21 -13.56 11.29
CA ARG A 501 14.65 -13.96 12.64
C ARG A 501 13.51 -14.51 13.49
N ALA A 502 12.28 -14.04 13.32
CA ALA A 502 11.13 -14.58 14.06
C ALA A 502 10.80 -16.04 13.70
N PHE A 503 11.39 -16.58 12.63
CA PHE A 503 11.17 -17.95 12.16
C PHE A 503 12.42 -18.85 12.21
N LEU A 504 13.56 -18.31 12.63
CA LEU A 504 14.79 -19.06 12.94
C LEU A 504 14.82 -19.33 14.44
#